data_AF-A0A2V5LWX9-F1
#
_entry.id   AF-A0A2V5LWX9-F1
#
_cell.length_a   1.000
_cell.length_b   1.000
_cell.length_c   1.000
_cell.angle_alpha   90.00
_cell.angle_beta   90.00
_cell.angle_gamma   90.00
#
_symmetry.space_group_name_H-M   'P 1'
#
loop_
_entity.id
_entity.type
_entity.pdbx_description
1 polymer ?
#
loop_
_entity_poly.entity_id
_entity_poly.type
_entity_poly.pdbx_seq_one_letter_code
_entity_poly.pdbx_strand_id
1 'polypeptide(L)'
;ISYTLLRRFPDVIATNDRALGIRADDPETNAARDLAYLDWKADTRPLHRAIDEIRAKNPQAIKNIADLWFICALAERDAASAKMALTELGDATFGDNQTQLTAAFGRGLLARMMKDEAKARAAFAAIRPEQEKIVRAQPEFGPALCTLALIDAGLGRKEEALRESRRAVELVPLERDALNGVDMIHYSGIVAAWVGEKDLALQNLAKAAQLPGFLSYGRLKLLPWYDPLRNDPRFEKIVASLAPKD
;
A
#
# COMPACT_ATOMS: atom_id res chain seq x y z
N ILE A 1 18.45 -5.32 -3.69
CA ILE A 1 17.05 -5.80 -3.78
C ILE A 1 16.84 -6.84 -2.68
N SER A 2 15.77 -6.71 -1.87
CA SER A 2 15.47 -7.59 -0.73
C SER A 2 14.60 -8.81 -1.12
N TYR A 3 14.50 -9.82 -0.25
CA TYR A 3 13.62 -10.99 -0.47
C TYR A 3 12.15 -10.61 -0.63
N THR A 4 11.66 -9.60 0.08
CA THR A 4 10.29 -9.09 -0.02
C THR A 4 9.99 -8.60 -1.44
N LEU A 5 10.86 -7.78 -2.01
CA LEU A 5 10.70 -7.23 -3.37
C LEU A 5 10.76 -8.31 -4.46
N LEU A 6 11.53 -9.37 -4.21
CA LEU A 6 11.58 -10.55 -5.09
C LEU A 6 10.42 -11.53 -4.84
N ARG A 7 9.52 -11.23 -3.90
CA ARG A 7 8.41 -12.11 -3.48
C ARG A 7 8.88 -13.49 -3.04
N ARG A 8 10.08 -13.56 -2.49
CA ARG A 8 10.69 -14.76 -1.90
C ARG A 8 10.24 -14.90 -0.45
N PHE A 9 8.93 -15.03 -0.23
CA PHE A 9 8.33 -15.01 1.10
C PHE A 9 8.85 -16.09 2.07
N PRO A 10 9.15 -17.34 1.64
CA PRO A 10 9.80 -18.30 2.51
C PRO A 10 11.16 -17.80 3.04
N ASP A 11 11.95 -17.12 2.22
CA ASP A 11 13.23 -16.54 2.64
C ASP A 11 13.04 -15.32 3.55
N VAL A 12 11.96 -14.54 3.36
CA VAL A 12 11.57 -13.46 4.28
C VAL A 12 11.29 -14.06 5.66
N ILE A 13 10.43 -15.09 5.73
CA ILE A 13 10.06 -15.75 6.99
C ILE A 13 11.31 -16.34 7.66
N ALA A 14 12.08 -17.17 6.95
CA ALA A 14 13.27 -17.82 7.51
C ALA A 14 14.36 -16.83 7.95
N THR A 15 14.43 -15.65 7.34
CA THR A 15 15.40 -14.61 7.76
C THR A 15 14.92 -13.89 9.02
N ASN A 16 13.64 -13.56 9.12
CA ASN A 16 13.09 -12.98 10.34
C ASN A 16 13.10 -13.98 11.51
N ASP A 17 12.81 -15.27 11.28
CA ASP A 17 12.90 -16.31 12.32
C ASP A 17 14.33 -16.44 12.88
N ARG A 18 15.35 -16.36 12.02
CA ARG A 18 16.75 -16.33 12.47
C ARG A 18 17.06 -15.09 13.31
N ALA A 19 16.55 -13.93 12.93
CA ALA A 19 16.72 -12.70 13.70
C ALA A 19 16.03 -12.79 15.08
N LEU A 20 14.83 -13.39 15.14
CA LEU A 20 14.10 -13.63 16.38
C LEU A 20 14.76 -14.67 17.28
N GLY A 21 15.50 -15.63 16.71
CA GLY A 21 16.38 -16.52 17.47
C GLY A 21 17.52 -15.81 18.21
N ILE A 22 17.91 -14.62 17.75
CA ILE A 22 18.94 -13.78 18.39
C ILE A 22 18.28 -12.79 19.37
N ARG A 23 17.19 -12.15 18.97
CA ARG A 23 16.40 -11.24 19.80
C ARG A 23 14.92 -11.58 19.71
N ALA A 24 14.43 -12.36 20.67
CA ALA A 24 13.07 -12.89 20.67
C ALA A 24 11.98 -11.83 20.82
N ASP A 25 12.26 -10.75 21.56
CA ASP A 25 11.33 -9.65 21.78
C ASP A 25 11.61 -8.50 20.81
N ASP A 26 11.22 -8.72 19.55
CA ASP A 26 11.16 -7.65 18.55
C ASP A 26 9.80 -7.54 17.88
N PRO A 27 8.98 -6.56 18.26
CA PRO A 27 7.66 -6.33 17.65
C PRO A 27 7.74 -6.13 16.13
N GLU A 28 8.72 -5.39 15.63
CA GLU A 28 8.86 -5.06 14.22
C GLU A 28 9.26 -6.29 13.37
N THR A 29 10.29 -7.03 13.77
CA THR A 29 10.68 -8.28 13.08
C THR A 29 9.59 -9.34 13.13
N ASN A 30 8.89 -9.50 14.26
CA ASN A 30 7.74 -10.41 14.36
C ASN A 30 6.62 -10.00 13.39
N ALA A 31 6.23 -8.72 13.38
CA ALA A 31 5.19 -8.23 12.50
C ALA A 31 5.60 -8.31 11.02
N ALA A 32 6.87 -8.06 10.69
CA ALA A 32 7.40 -8.20 9.32
C ALA A 32 7.39 -9.66 8.85
N ARG A 33 7.75 -10.62 9.72
CA ARG A 33 7.59 -12.06 9.44
C ARG A 33 6.13 -12.39 9.14
N ASP A 34 5.22 -11.89 9.97
CA ASP A 34 3.80 -12.25 9.91
C ASP A 34 3.06 -11.59 8.75
N LEU A 35 3.47 -10.37 8.36
CA LEU A 35 3.06 -9.71 7.12
C LEU A 35 3.39 -10.55 5.89
N ALA A 36 4.50 -11.31 5.90
CA ALA A 36 4.87 -12.15 4.77
C ALA A 36 3.80 -13.21 4.47
N TYR A 37 3.05 -13.70 5.47
CA TYR A 37 1.92 -14.61 5.24
C TYR A 37 0.73 -13.91 4.59
N LEU A 38 0.46 -12.66 4.98
CA LEU A 38 -0.55 -11.82 4.32
C LEU A 38 -0.16 -11.65 2.85
N ASP A 39 1.05 -11.16 2.56
CA ASP A 39 1.52 -10.90 1.20
C ASP A 39 1.59 -12.17 0.34
N TRP A 40 2.06 -13.28 0.91
CA TRP A 40 2.23 -14.54 0.22
C TRP A 40 0.91 -15.24 -0.03
N LYS A 41 0.16 -15.51 1.04
CA LYS A 41 -0.98 -16.46 1.02
C LYS A 41 -2.33 -15.79 1.18
N ALA A 42 -2.37 -14.47 1.28
CA ALA A 42 -3.57 -13.73 1.68
C ALA A 42 -4.09 -14.20 3.06
N ASP A 43 -3.17 -14.54 3.99
CA ASP A 43 -3.51 -14.97 5.34
C ASP A 43 -3.16 -13.88 6.36
N THR A 44 -4.18 -13.20 6.89
CA THR A 44 -4.01 -12.12 7.86
C THR A 44 -3.83 -12.63 9.30
N ARG A 45 -4.15 -13.89 9.57
CA ARG A 45 -4.26 -14.43 10.95
C ARG A 45 -2.95 -14.34 11.74
N PRO A 46 -1.75 -14.61 11.17
CA PRO A 46 -0.50 -14.44 11.90
C PRO A 46 -0.32 -12.98 12.34
N LEU A 47 -0.47 -12.04 11.42
CA LEU A 47 -0.25 -10.61 11.68
C LEU A 47 -1.28 -10.06 12.68
N HIS A 48 -2.56 -10.42 12.52
CA HIS A 48 -3.62 -10.04 13.47
C HIS A 48 -3.29 -10.48 14.90
N ARG A 49 -2.88 -11.74 15.08
CA ARG A 49 -2.52 -12.26 16.40
C ARG A 49 -1.32 -11.51 17.00
N ALA A 50 -0.29 -11.25 16.19
CA ALA A 50 0.87 -10.48 16.65
C ALA A 50 0.48 -9.07 17.11
N ILE A 51 -0.38 -8.39 16.35
CA ILE A 51 -0.92 -7.06 16.70
C ILE A 51 -1.66 -7.12 18.03
N ASP A 52 -2.57 -8.08 18.23
CA ASP A 52 -3.32 -8.21 19.48
C ASP A 52 -2.42 -8.52 20.68
N GLU A 53 -1.43 -9.39 20.50
CA GLU A 53 -0.45 -9.70 21.53
C GLU A 53 0.39 -8.47 21.92
N ILE A 54 0.86 -7.69 20.94
CA ILE A 54 1.61 -6.46 21.19
C ILE A 54 0.72 -5.44 21.91
N ARG A 55 -0.53 -5.25 21.47
CA ARG A 55 -1.48 -4.34 22.12
C ARG A 55 -1.75 -4.72 23.57
N ALA A 56 -1.80 -6.01 23.88
CA ALA A 56 -2.05 -6.49 25.24
C ALA A 56 -0.81 -6.40 26.14
N LYS A 57 0.38 -6.75 25.62
CA LYS A 57 1.60 -6.94 26.43
C LYS A 57 2.54 -5.74 26.40
N ASN A 58 2.60 -5.01 25.28
CA ASN A 58 3.48 -3.87 25.08
C ASN A 58 2.77 -2.76 24.25
N PRO A 59 1.76 -2.07 24.83
CA PRO A 59 1.01 -1.05 24.11
C PRO A 59 1.88 0.07 23.54
N GLN A 60 3.05 0.36 24.15
CA GLN A 60 3.95 1.39 23.64
C GLN A 60 4.67 0.99 22.35
N ALA A 61 4.83 -0.31 22.09
CA ALA A 61 5.45 -0.79 20.86
C ALA A 61 4.48 -0.83 19.66
N ILE A 62 3.17 -0.69 19.88
CA ILE A 62 2.20 -0.76 18.79
C ILE A 62 2.41 0.34 17.74
N LYS A 63 2.86 1.51 18.18
CA LYS A 63 3.15 2.66 17.31
C LYS A 63 4.24 2.35 16.28
N ASN A 64 5.17 1.44 16.61
CA ASN A 64 6.25 1.05 15.69
C ASN A 64 5.77 0.17 14.54
N ILE A 65 4.59 -0.44 14.68
CA ILE A 65 4.00 -1.32 13.66
C ILE A 65 2.61 -0.84 13.23
N ALA A 66 2.28 0.43 13.49
CA ALA A 66 0.95 0.98 13.23
C ALA A 66 0.62 1.00 11.73
N ASP A 67 1.62 1.11 10.87
CA ASP A 67 1.52 0.96 9.42
C ASP A 67 1.10 -0.46 9.02
N LEU A 68 1.76 -1.49 9.59
CA LEU A 68 1.42 -2.90 9.36
C LEU A 68 0.04 -3.25 9.94
N TRP A 69 -0.28 -2.68 11.09
CA TRP A 69 -1.61 -2.81 11.68
C TRP A 69 -2.68 -2.21 10.75
N PHE A 70 -2.43 -1.02 10.20
CA PHE A 70 -3.35 -0.41 9.25
C PHE A 70 -3.53 -1.29 7.99
N ILE A 71 -2.45 -1.85 7.44
CA ILE A 71 -2.52 -2.79 6.31
C ILE A 71 -3.36 -4.03 6.66
N CYS A 72 -3.16 -4.62 7.83
CA CYS A 72 -3.93 -5.78 8.30
C CYS A 72 -5.41 -5.44 8.43
N ALA A 73 -5.74 -4.32 9.06
CA ALA A 73 -7.11 -3.88 9.25
C ALA A 73 -7.83 -3.58 7.92
N LEU A 74 -7.11 -3.00 6.94
CA LEU A 74 -7.64 -2.81 5.59
C LEU A 74 -7.91 -4.14 4.88
N ALA A 75 -7.00 -5.12 5.03
CA ALA A 75 -7.16 -6.44 4.45
C ALA A 75 -8.39 -7.19 5.03
N GLU A 76 -8.65 -7.01 6.32
CA GLU A 76 -9.76 -7.64 7.05
C GLU A 76 -11.07 -6.85 6.98
N ARG A 77 -11.05 -5.66 6.37
CA ARG A 77 -12.18 -4.72 6.31
C ARG A 77 -12.67 -4.28 7.70
N ASP A 78 -11.77 -4.26 8.67
CA ASP A 78 -12.06 -3.82 10.03
C ASP A 78 -11.84 -2.30 10.15
N ALA A 79 -12.94 -1.56 10.05
CA ALA A 79 -12.93 -0.10 10.13
C ALA A 79 -12.54 0.43 11.51
N ALA A 80 -12.89 -0.29 12.58
CA ALA A 80 -12.57 0.14 13.94
C ALA A 80 -11.07 -0.02 14.19
N SER A 81 -10.52 -1.17 13.83
CA SER A 81 -9.09 -1.47 13.88
C SER A 81 -8.29 -0.52 13.00
N ALA A 82 -8.74 -0.25 11.76
CA ALA A 82 -8.09 0.70 10.87
C ALA A 82 -8.06 2.12 11.44
N LYS A 83 -9.16 2.57 12.08
CA LYS A 83 -9.20 3.88 12.75
C LYS A 83 -8.23 3.95 13.92
N MET A 84 -8.11 2.89 14.73
CA MET A 84 -7.15 2.84 15.83
C MET A 84 -5.71 2.85 15.33
N ALA A 85 -5.40 2.06 14.31
CA ALA A 85 -4.07 2.02 13.68
C ALA A 85 -3.65 3.40 13.16
N LEU A 86 -4.56 4.14 12.50
CA LEU A 86 -4.27 5.51 12.04
C LEU A 86 -4.08 6.52 13.18
N THR A 87 -4.66 6.27 14.36
CA THR A 87 -4.39 7.10 15.55
C THR A 87 -3.00 6.82 16.09
N GLU A 88 -2.62 5.54 16.23
CA GLU A 88 -1.29 5.15 16.72
C GLU A 88 -0.16 5.49 15.74
N LEU A 89 -0.44 5.51 14.43
CA LEU A 89 0.51 5.92 13.41
C LEU A 89 0.97 7.37 13.63
N GLY A 90 0.09 8.25 14.11
CA GLY A 90 0.41 9.64 14.39
C GLY A 90 1.00 10.37 13.18
N ASP A 91 2.20 10.92 13.36
CA ASP A 91 2.95 11.65 12.33
C ASP A 91 3.80 10.73 11.42
N ALA A 92 3.86 9.43 11.73
CA ALA A 92 4.54 8.46 10.88
C ALA A 92 3.75 8.19 9.59
N THR A 93 4.37 7.43 8.69
CA THR A 93 3.83 7.14 7.36
C THR A 93 3.71 5.65 7.10
N PHE A 94 2.89 5.31 6.13
CA PHE A 94 2.83 3.97 5.54
C PHE A 94 3.01 4.09 4.02
N GLY A 95 3.55 3.07 3.37
CA GLY A 95 3.70 3.07 1.92
C GLY A 95 4.96 2.36 1.46
N ASP A 96 5.21 2.44 0.16
CA ASP A 96 6.25 1.68 -0.51
C ASP A 96 7.43 2.60 -0.89
N ASN A 97 8.65 2.20 -0.51
CA ASN A 97 9.91 2.95 -0.72
C ASN A 97 9.79 4.46 -0.40
N GLN A 98 9.94 5.35 -1.39
CA GLN A 98 9.84 6.81 -1.20
C GLN A 98 8.41 7.35 -1.31
N THR A 99 7.43 6.50 -1.64
CA THR A 99 6.02 6.88 -1.72
C THR A 99 5.36 6.66 -0.36
N GLN A 100 5.65 7.57 0.56
CA GLN A 100 5.16 7.52 1.95
C GLN A 100 3.89 8.36 2.12
N LEU A 101 2.85 7.73 2.68
CA LEU A 101 1.51 8.28 2.85
C LEU A 101 1.22 8.54 4.33
N THR A 102 0.61 9.67 4.63
CA THR A 102 0.31 10.08 6.02
C THR A 102 -0.95 9.41 6.55
N ALA A 103 -1.13 9.42 7.88
CA ALA A 103 -2.39 9.00 8.51
C ALA A 103 -3.62 9.73 7.93
N ALA A 104 -3.46 10.99 7.51
CA ALA A 104 -4.54 11.77 6.89
C ALA A 104 -4.95 11.20 5.52
N PHE A 105 -4.00 10.76 4.70
CA PHE A 105 -4.31 10.00 3.47
C PHE A 105 -5.04 8.70 3.82
N GLY A 106 -4.55 7.97 4.84
CA GLY A 106 -5.15 6.73 5.31
C GLY A 106 -6.63 6.88 5.73
N ARG A 107 -7.03 8.03 6.27
CA ARG A 107 -8.45 8.34 6.58
C ARG A 107 -9.32 8.40 5.32
N GLY A 108 -8.79 8.95 4.22
CA GLY A 108 -9.47 8.94 2.92
C GLY A 108 -9.63 7.52 2.37
N LEU A 109 -8.58 6.70 2.46
CA LEU A 109 -8.62 5.29 2.07
C LEU A 109 -9.61 4.47 2.92
N LEU A 110 -9.63 4.68 4.24
CA LEU A 110 -10.59 4.06 5.15
C LEU A 110 -12.03 4.44 4.78
N ALA A 111 -12.29 5.72 4.47
CA ALA A 111 -13.62 6.15 4.04
C ALA A 111 -14.03 5.49 2.70
N ARG A 112 -13.09 5.35 1.75
CA ARG A 112 -13.33 4.59 0.50
C ARG A 112 -13.64 3.12 0.77
N MET A 113 -12.89 2.45 1.65
CA MET A 113 -13.16 1.07 2.05
C MET A 113 -14.58 0.90 2.61
N MET A 114 -15.05 1.91 3.35
CA MET A 114 -16.41 1.97 3.91
C MET A 114 -17.48 2.44 2.92
N LYS A 115 -17.10 2.74 1.67
CA LYS A 115 -17.98 3.30 0.63
C LYS A 115 -18.65 4.62 1.03
N ASP A 116 -18.02 5.37 1.94
CA ASP A 116 -18.44 6.71 2.34
C ASP A 116 -17.72 7.73 1.45
N GLU A 117 -18.23 7.91 0.24
CA GLU A 117 -17.64 8.79 -0.78
C GLU A 117 -17.57 10.24 -0.34
N ALA A 118 -18.54 10.72 0.44
CA ALA A 118 -18.55 12.09 0.95
C ALA A 118 -17.39 12.31 1.92
N LYS A 119 -17.20 11.39 2.87
CA LYS A 119 -16.09 11.45 3.82
C LYS A 119 -14.74 11.23 3.16
N ALA A 120 -14.66 10.35 2.15
CA ALA A 120 -13.45 10.14 1.38
C ALA A 120 -13.02 11.43 0.67
N ARG A 121 -13.94 12.08 -0.08
CA ARG A 121 -13.65 13.34 -0.76
C ARG A 121 -13.27 14.45 0.22
N ALA A 122 -13.96 14.56 1.35
CA ALA A 122 -13.62 15.54 2.38
C ALA A 122 -12.20 15.33 2.93
N ALA A 123 -11.81 14.08 3.21
CA ALA A 123 -10.47 13.75 3.70
C ALA A 123 -9.39 14.07 2.66
N PHE A 124 -9.57 13.69 1.39
CA PHE A 124 -8.62 14.01 0.33
C PHE A 124 -8.54 15.51 0.03
N ALA A 125 -9.67 16.22 0.07
CA ALA A 125 -9.72 17.67 -0.15
C ALA A 125 -8.94 18.44 0.93
N ALA A 126 -8.98 17.95 2.18
CA ALA A 126 -8.26 18.57 3.29
C ALA A 126 -6.74 18.50 3.14
N ILE A 127 -6.20 17.44 2.52
CA ILE A 127 -4.74 17.25 2.38
C ILE A 127 -4.17 17.71 1.03
N ARG A 128 -5.02 17.88 0.01
CA ARG A 128 -4.57 18.28 -1.33
C ARG A 128 -3.74 19.58 -1.37
N PRO A 129 -4.12 20.68 -0.69
CA PRO A 129 -3.38 21.94 -0.81
C PRO A 129 -1.94 21.83 -0.30
N GLU A 130 -1.71 21.05 0.76
CA GLU A 130 -0.37 20.85 1.30
C GLU A 130 0.47 19.96 0.38
N GLN A 131 -0.11 18.87 -0.15
CA GLN A 131 0.58 18.03 -1.12
C GLN A 131 0.96 18.82 -2.38
N GLU A 132 0.10 19.73 -2.84
CA GLU A 132 0.39 20.58 -3.98
C GLU A 132 1.57 21.53 -3.72
N LYS A 133 1.74 22.06 -2.51
CA LYS A 133 2.93 22.84 -2.15
C LYS A 133 4.20 21.99 -2.19
N ILE A 134 4.14 20.75 -1.70
CA ILE A 134 5.28 19.82 -1.74
C ILE A 134 5.70 19.58 -3.20
N VAL A 135 4.74 19.31 -4.08
CA VAL A 135 5.00 19.13 -5.51
C VAL A 135 5.60 20.39 -6.14
N ARG A 136 5.11 21.59 -5.81
CA ARG A 136 5.69 22.84 -6.33
C ARG A 136 7.11 23.09 -5.84
N ALA A 137 7.43 22.71 -4.61
CA ALA A 137 8.76 22.83 -4.04
C ALA A 137 9.74 21.80 -4.63
N GLN A 138 9.24 20.65 -5.10
CA GLN A 138 10.02 19.53 -5.63
C GLN A 138 9.39 18.99 -6.93
N PRO A 139 9.35 19.77 -8.02
CA PRO A 139 8.57 19.42 -9.23
C PRO A 139 9.09 18.18 -9.96
N GLU A 140 10.36 17.83 -9.75
CA GLU A 140 10.98 16.65 -10.36
C GLU A 140 11.02 15.43 -9.40
N PHE A 141 10.40 15.53 -8.23
CA PHE A 141 10.30 14.41 -7.28
C PHE A 141 9.03 13.58 -7.55
N GLY A 142 9.19 12.52 -8.35
CA GLY A 142 8.10 11.63 -8.78
C GLY A 142 7.18 11.12 -7.67
N PRO A 143 7.69 10.63 -6.51
CA PRO A 143 6.85 10.14 -5.41
C PRO A 143 5.88 11.18 -4.86
N ALA A 144 6.27 12.46 -4.75
CA ALA A 144 5.35 13.51 -4.31
C ALA A 144 4.22 13.74 -5.33
N LEU A 145 4.53 13.67 -6.62
CA LEU A 145 3.55 13.81 -7.69
C LEU A 145 2.59 12.60 -7.74
N CYS A 146 3.11 11.40 -7.46
CA CYS A 146 2.32 10.18 -7.32
C CYS A 146 1.29 10.28 -6.18
N THR A 147 1.71 10.79 -5.02
CA THR A 147 0.78 11.04 -3.90
C THR A 147 -0.30 12.06 -4.27
N LEU A 148 0.05 13.13 -5.00
CA LEU A 148 -0.95 14.09 -5.50
C LEU A 148 -1.95 13.43 -6.46
N ALA A 149 -1.47 12.59 -7.38
CA ALA A 149 -2.32 11.87 -8.32
C ALA A 149 -3.33 10.95 -7.62
N LEU A 150 -2.92 10.27 -6.55
CA LEU A 150 -3.82 9.43 -5.74
C LEU A 150 -4.90 10.26 -5.01
N ILE A 151 -4.52 11.43 -4.48
CA ILE A 151 -5.45 12.37 -3.85
C ILE A 151 -6.46 12.87 -4.88
N ASP A 152 -6.01 13.28 -6.06
CA ASP A 152 -6.88 13.79 -7.13
C ASP A 152 -7.77 12.69 -7.71
N ALA A 153 -7.29 11.44 -7.78
CA ALA A 153 -8.12 10.30 -8.10
C ALA A 153 -9.22 10.08 -7.05
N GLY A 154 -8.89 10.17 -5.75
CA GLY A 154 -9.84 10.08 -4.64
C GLY A 154 -10.88 11.20 -4.63
N LEU A 155 -10.58 12.36 -5.22
CA LEU A 155 -11.50 13.47 -5.42
C LEU A 155 -12.38 13.33 -6.67
N GLY A 156 -12.02 12.43 -7.59
CA GLY A 156 -12.65 12.29 -8.91
C GLY A 156 -12.14 13.30 -9.94
N ARG A 157 -10.99 13.94 -9.70
CA ARG A 157 -10.30 14.87 -10.61
C ARG A 157 -9.50 14.07 -11.64
N LYS A 158 -10.24 13.43 -12.56
CA LYS A 158 -9.72 12.39 -13.45
C LYS A 158 -8.55 12.88 -14.30
N GLU A 159 -8.72 14.01 -14.97
CA GLU A 159 -7.71 14.50 -15.90
C GLU A 159 -6.44 14.94 -15.17
N GLU A 160 -6.56 15.56 -13.99
CA GLU A 160 -5.41 15.88 -13.12
C GLU A 160 -4.68 14.61 -12.70
N ALA A 161 -5.41 13.66 -12.11
CA ALA A 161 -4.83 12.43 -11.58
C ALA A 161 -4.06 11.62 -12.64
N LEU A 162 -4.61 11.51 -13.87
CA LEU A 162 -3.94 10.81 -14.97
C LEU A 162 -2.71 11.56 -15.48
N ARG A 163 -2.74 12.90 -15.56
CA ARG A 163 -1.57 13.70 -15.96
C ARG A 163 -0.44 13.59 -14.93
N GLU A 164 -0.78 13.75 -13.66
CA GLU A 164 0.16 13.69 -12.55
C GLU A 164 0.80 12.30 -12.42
N SER A 165 0.00 11.23 -12.46
CA SER A 165 0.52 9.86 -12.40
C SER A 165 1.40 9.50 -13.59
N ARG A 166 1.06 9.95 -14.81
CA ARG A 166 1.91 9.76 -15.99
C ARG A 166 3.26 10.46 -15.83
N ARG A 167 3.25 11.72 -15.40
CA ARG A 167 4.48 12.48 -15.17
C ARG A 167 5.33 11.85 -14.06
N ALA A 168 4.71 11.29 -13.02
CA ALA A 168 5.45 10.58 -11.97
C ALA A 168 6.20 9.36 -12.53
N VAL A 169 5.57 8.58 -13.42
CA VAL A 169 6.23 7.46 -14.14
C VAL A 169 7.37 7.94 -15.05
N GLU A 170 7.19 9.06 -15.75
CA GLU A 170 8.23 9.64 -16.62
C GLU A 170 9.45 10.14 -15.85
N LEU A 171 9.24 10.71 -14.66
CA LEU A 171 10.29 11.24 -13.79
C LEU A 171 11.17 10.14 -13.18
N VAL A 172 10.61 8.93 -13.01
CA VAL A 172 11.27 7.81 -12.33
C VAL A 172 11.36 6.60 -13.28
N PRO A 173 12.19 6.67 -14.33
CA PRO A 173 12.35 5.57 -15.26
C PRO A 173 13.01 4.38 -14.56
N LEU A 174 12.55 3.17 -14.90
CA LEU A 174 13.01 1.90 -14.29
C LEU A 174 14.53 1.71 -14.40
N GLU A 175 15.14 2.21 -15.47
CA GLU A 175 16.58 2.08 -15.73
C GLU A 175 17.43 2.92 -14.76
N ARG A 176 16.85 3.98 -14.19
CA ARG A 176 17.54 4.86 -13.23
C ARG A 176 17.22 4.49 -11.79
N ASP A 177 15.95 4.20 -11.53
CA ASP A 177 15.47 3.84 -10.21
C ASP A 177 14.45 2.72 -10.32
N ALA A 178 14.94 1.48 -10.33
CA ALA A 178 14.10 0.31 -10.49
C ALA A 178 13.14 0.10 -9.31
N LEU A 179 13.46 0.61 -8.12
CA LEU A 179 12.62 0.41 -6.94
C LEU A 179 11.42 1.36 -6.97
N ASN A 180 11.69 2.66 -7.02
CA ASN A 180 10.62 3.66 -7.04
C ASN A 180 9.90 3.67 -8.40
N GLY A 181 10.58 3.32 -9.50
CA GLY A 181 9.96 3.27 -10.83
C GLY A 181 8.87 2.20 -10.95
N VAL A 182 9.03 1.04 -10.29
CA VAL A 182 7.96 0.02 -10.22
C VAL A 182 6.78 0.55 -9.40
N ASP A 183 7.04 1.25 -8.29
CA ASP A 183 6.00 1.85 -7.46
C ASP A 183 5.19 2.89 -8.26
N MET A 184 5.84 3.73 -9.08
CA MET A 184 5.13 4.71 -9.92
C MET A 184 4.17 4.02 -10.90
N ILE A 185 4.60 2.91 -11.52
CA ILE A 185 3.74 2.12 -12.43
C ILE A 185 2.58 1.50 -11.65
N HIS A 186 2.86 0.92 -10.48
CA HIS A 186 1.86 0.29 -9.61
C HIS A 186 0.80 1.31 -9.16
N TYR A 187 1.21 2.44 -8.57
CA TYR A 187 0.28 3.48 -8.14
C TYR A 187 -0.44 4.16 -9.31
N SER A 188 0.17 4.27 -10.49
CA SER A 188 -0.54 4.70 -11.70
C SER A 188 -1.69 3.75 -12.07
N GLY A 189 -1.52 2.45 -11.85
CA GLY A 189 -2.60 1.47 -11.97
C GLY A 189 -3.74 1.69 -10.98
N ILE A 190 -3.41 2.02 -9.72
CA ILE A 190 -4.40 2.38 -8.68
C ILE A 190 -5.15 3.66 -9.05
N VAL A 191 -4.43 4.72 -9.45
CA VAL A 191 -5.00 6.00 -9.91
C VAL A 191 -6.01 5.76 -11.03
N ALA A 192 -5.59 5.03 -12.08
CA ALA A 192 -6.46 4.71 -13.20
C ALA A 192 -7.71 3.93 -12.76
N ALA A 193 -7.57 2.97 -11.84
CA ALA A 193 -8.70 2.21 -11.31
C ALA A 193 -9.70 3.11 -10.57
N TRP A 194 -9.21 4.05 -9.77
CA TRP A 194 -10.04 4.94 -8.96
C TRP A 194 -10.83 5.95 -9.79
N VAL A 195 -10.31 6.34 -10.96
CA VAL A 195 -10.99 7.26 -11.89
C VAL A 195 -11.77 6.54 -12.99
N GLY A 196 -11.87 5.21 -12.92
CA GLY A 196 -12.67 4.39 -13.83
C GLY A 196 -11.98 3.98 -15.14
N GLU A 197 -10.69 4.29 -15.31
CA GLU A 197 -9.88 3.91 -16.48
C GLU A 197 -9.35 2.48 -16.36
N LYS A 198 -10.27 1.51 -16.45
CA LYS A 198 -9.99 0.08 -16.18
C LYS A 198 -8.90 -0.51 -17.08
N ASP A 199 -8.89 -0.19 -18.37
CA ASP A 199 -7.93 -0.77 -19.30
C ASP A 199 -6.50 -0.33 -18.98
N LEU A 200 -6.31 0.97 -18.70
CA LEU A 200 -5.04 1.52 -18.26
C LEU A 200 -4.63 0.95 -16.89
N ALA A 201 -5.58 0.82 -15.97
CA ALA A 201 -5.33 0.24 -14.65
C ALA A 201 -4.77 -1.18 -14.76
N LEU A 202 -5.43 -2.03 -15.56
CA LEU A 202 -5.03 -3.42 -15.77
C LEU A 202 -3.68 -3.53 -16.48
N GLN A 203 -3.44 -2.69 -17.49
CA GLN A 203 -2.14 -2.64 -18.18
C GLN A 203 -1.00 -2.35 -17.21
N ASN A 204 -1.15 -1.31 -16.39
CA ASN A 204 -0.13 -0.89 -15.43
C ASN A 204 0.07 -1.93 -14.31
N LEU A 205 -1.00 -2.48 -13.76
CA LEU A 205 -0.91 -3.52 -12.73
C LEU A 205 -0.30 -4.83 -13.27
N ALA A 206 -0.62 -5.21 -14.52
CA ALA A 206 0.00 -6.37 -15.16
C ALA A 206 1.51 -6.17 -15.35
N LYS A 207 1.94 -4.97 -15.76
CA LYS A 207 3.37 -4.63 -15.87
C LYS A 207 4.06 -4.65 -14.51
N ALA A 208 3.48 -4.00 -13.50
CA ALA A 208 4.03 -4.00 -12.14
C ALA A 208 4.14 -5.42 -11.56
N ALA A 209 3.15 -6.28 -11.80
CA ALA A 209 3.16 -7.66 -11.34
C ALA A 209 4.33 -8.50 -11.91
N GLN A 210 4.87 -8.14 -13.07
CA GLN A 210 6.01 -8.84 -13.68
C GLN A 210 7.37 -8.39 -13.12
N LEU A 211 7.43 -7.26 -12.43
CA LEU A 211 8.67 -6.66 -11.94
C LEU A 211 8.86 -6.94 -10.44
N PRO A 212 10.11 -6.93 -9.94
CA PRO A 212 10.35 -6.91 -8.50
C PRO A 212 9.73 -5.67 -7.86
N GLY A 213 8.99 -5.84 -6.76
CA GLY A 213 8.25 -4.75 -6.13
C GLY A 213 7.38 -5.25 -4.99
N PHE A 214 6.63 -4.33 -4.37
CA PHE A 214 5.75 -4.64 -3.25
C PHE A 214 4.40 -5.23 -3.65
N LEU A 215 4.06 -5.25 -4.95
CA LEU A 215 2.81 -5.83 -5.42
C LEU A 215 2.80 -7.36 -5.25
N SER A 216 1.99 -7.84 -4.30
CA SER A 216 1.87 -9.24 -3.90
C SER A 216 0.48 -9.82 -4.17
N TYR A 217 0.35 -11.15 -4.18
CA TYR A 217 -0.94 -11.82 -4.27
C TYR A 217 -1.88 -11.40 -3.15
N GLY A 218 -1.39 -11.38 -1.91
CA GLY A 218 -2.14 -10.96 -0.74
C GLY A 218 -2.70 -9.55 -0.87
N ARG A 219 -1.84 -8.59 -1.23
CA ARG A 219 -2.26 -7.19 -1.40
C ARG A 219 -3.31 -7.05 -2.49
N LEU A 220 -3.07 -7.65 -3.66
CA LEU A 220 -4.03 -7.61 -4.77
C LEU A 220 -5.38 -8.21 -4.38
N LYS A 221 -5.39 -9.32 -3.63
CA LYS A 221 -6.60 -10.05 -3.23
C LYS A 221 -7.39 -9.35 -2.12
N LEU A 222 -6.70 -8.80 -1.13
CA LEU A 222 -7.35 -8.35 0.12
C LEU A 222 -7.58 -6.84 0.17
N LEU A 223 -6.62 -6.03 -0.28
CA LEU A 223 -6.64 -4.60 0.02
C LEU A 223 -7.68 -3.81 -0.80
N PRO A 224 -8.31 -2.78 -0.20
CA PRO A 224 -9.38 -1.99 -0.83
C PRO A 224 -8.96 -1.14 -2.03
N TRP A 225 -7.65 -0.91 -2.22
CA TRP A 225 -7.12 -0.16 -3.36
C TRP A 225 -7.66 -0.65 -4.70
N TYR A 226 -7.89 -1.96 -4.80
CA TYR A 226 -8.24 -2.67 -6.03
C TYR A 226 -9.73 -3.02 -6.13
N ASP A 227 -10.56 -2.59 -5.16
CA ASP A 227 -12.00 -2.85 -5.17
C ASP A 227 -12.70 -2.48 -6.49
N PRO A 228 -12.36 -1.36 -7.16
CA PRO A 228 -12.97 -1.01 -8.46
C PRO A 228 -12.70 -2.01 -9.59
N LEU A 229 -11.70 -2.88 -9.45
CA LEU A 229 -11.29 -3.88 -10.45
C LEU A 229 -11.79 -5.29 -10.12
N ARG A 230 -12.36 -5.50 -8.92
CA ARG A 230 -12.92 -6.80 -8.52
C ARG A 230 -13.99 -7.23 -9.51
N ASN A 231 -14.04 -8.53 -9.79
CA ASN A 231 -14.94 -9.15 -10.78
C ASN A 231 -14.58 -8.88 -12.26
N ASP A 232 -13.53 -8.11 -12.57
CA ASP A 232 -12.98 -8.09 -13.94
C ASP A 232 -12.10 -9.34 -14.13
N PRO A 233 -12.43 -10.26 -15.07
CA PRO A 233 -11.65 -11.48 -15.28
C PRO A 233 -10.17 -11.23 -15.59
N ARG A 234 -9.84 -10.08 -16.20
CA ARG A 234 -8.47 -9.69 -16.49
C ARG A 234 -7.70 -9.34 -15.22
N PHE A 235 -8.38 -8.69 -14.26
CA PHE A 235 -7.82 -8.43 -12.94
C PHE A 235 -7.57 -9.74 -12.19
N GLU A 236 -8.55 -10.65 -12.17
CA GLU A 236 -8.40 -11.95 -11.50
C GLU A 236 -7.26 -12.78 -12.10
N LYS A 237 -6.99 -12.65 -13.40
CA LYS A 237 -5.82 -13.27 -14.03
C LYS A 237 -4.50 -12.68 -13.49
N ILE A 238 -4.42 -11.38 -13.24
CA ILE A 238 -3.25 -10.74 -12.63
C ILE A 238 -3.07 -11.26 -11.20
N VAL A 239 -4.14 -11.32 -10.40
CA VAL A 239 -4.12 -11.89 -9.05
C VAL A 239 -3.59 -13.32 -9.08
N ALA A 240 -4.16 -14.18 -9.92
CA ALA A 240 -3.78 -15.58 -10.05
C ALA A 240 -2.31 -15.75 -10.50
N SER A 241 -1.78 -14.83 -11.32
CA SER A 241 -0.38 -14.90 -11.76
C SER A 241 0.64 -14.75 -10.64
N LEU A 242 0.24 -14.14 -9.51
CA LEU A 242 1.08 -13.95 -8.32
C LEU A 242 0.77 -14.94 -7.20
N ALA A 243 -0.25 -15.78 -7.36
CA ALA A 243 -0.64 -16.74 -6.34
C ALA A 243 0.53 -17.69 -6.01
N PRO A 244 0.64 -18.13 -4.73
CA PRO A 244 1.55 -19.20 -4.36
C PRO A 244 1.40 -20.38 -5.32
N LYS A 245 2.51 -20.88 -5.84
CA LYS A 245 2.55 -22.18 -6.48
C LYS A 245 2.73 -23.22 -5.38
N ASP A 246 1.96 -24.30 -5.47
CA ASP A 246 2.17 -25.48 -4.64
C ASP A 246 3.52 -26.15 -4.93
#